data_AF-A0A1B3WAV9-F1
#
_entry.id   AF-A0A1B3WAV9-F1
#
_cell.length_a   1.000
_cell.length_b   1.000
_cell.length_c   1.000
_cell.angle_alpha   90.00
_cell.angle_beta   90.00
_cell.angle_gamma   90.00
#
_symmetry.space_group_name_H-M   'P 1'
#
loop_
_entity.id
_entity.type
_entity.pdbx_description
1 polymer ?
#
loop_
_entity_poly.entity_id
_entity_poly.type
_entity_poly.pdbx_seq_one_letter_code
_entity_poly.pdbx_strand_id
1 'polypeptide(L)' 'MSNPSVEIDGALVARELGLATDEFRRLMEIRKIKVLCERGTGEDEGLYRATFYHQDRRARFIVDRFGRAARA' A
#
# COMPACT_ATOMS: atom_id res chain seq x y z
N MET A 1 9.26 -14.44 12.97
CA MET A 1 9.90 -13.51 12.01
C MET A 1 8.96 -12.32 11.87
N SER A 2 9.42 -11.10 12.16
CA SER A 2 8.58 -9.91 12.01
C SER A 2 8.34 -9.66 10.52
N ASN A 3 7.09 -9.44 10.11
CA ASN A 3 6.84 -8.93 8.77
C ASN A 3 7.56 -7.57 8.64
N PRO A 4 8.29 -7.31 7.54
CA PRO A 4 8.86 -5.99 7.32
C PRO A 4 7.73 -4.96 7.31
N SER A 5 7.84 -3.93 8.14
CA SER A 5 6.94 -2.79 8.14
C SER A 5 7.30 -1.91 6.95
N VAL A 6 6.46 -1.92 5.91
CA VAL A 6 6.53 -0.97 4.81
C VAL A 6 5.61 0.20 5.16
N GLU A 7 6.15 1.41 5.17
CA GLU A 7 5.38 2.63 5.42
C GLU A 7 4.94 3.22 4.07
N ILE A 8 3.66 3.54 3.91
CA ILE A 8 3.13 4.21 2.71
C ILE A 8 2.25 5.36 3.19
N ASP A 9 2.37 6.53 2.58
CA ASP A 9 1.51 7.68 2.88
C ASP A 9 0.05 7.34 2.57
N GLY A 10 -0.78 7.26 3.61
CA GLY A 10 -2.20 6.96 3.51
C GLY A 10 -2.99 7.99 2.68
N ALA A 11 -2.53 9.24 2.58
CA ALA A 11 -3.17 10.24 1.73
C ALA A 11 -3.02 9.90 0.23
N LEU A 12 -1.86 9.35 -0.17
CA LEU A 12 -1.65 8.85 -1.54
C LEU A 12 -2.56 7.66 -1.82
N VAL A 13 -2.63 6.70 -0.90
CA VAL A 13 -3.51 5.53 -1.04
C VAL A 13 -4.98 5.96 -1.15
N ALA A 14 -5.43 6.86 -0.29
CA ALA A 14 -6.80 7.38 -0.29
C ALA A 14 -7.13 8.03 -1.64
N ARG A 15 -6.23 8.88 -2.16
CA ARG A 15 -6.41 9.53 -3.46
C ARG A 15 -6.53 8.52 -4.60
N GLU A 16 -5.67 7.50 -4.66
CA GLU A 16 -5.72 6.46 -5.70
C GLU A 16 -6.99 5.60 -5.61
N LEU A 17 -7.55 5.41 -4.41
CA LEU A 17 -8.84 4.76 -4.22
C LEU A 17 -10.03 5.72 -4.45
N GLY A 18 -9.77 7.02 -4.60
CA GLY A 18 -10.78 8.08 -4.66
C GLY A 18 -11.61 8.21 -3.39
N LEU A 19 -10.96 8.10 -2.24
CA LEU A 19 -11.51 8.29 -0.91
C LEU A 19 -10.92 9.55 -0.28
N ALA A 20 -11.64 10.15 0.65
CA ALA A 20 -11.02 11.11 1.57
C ALA A 20 -10.07 10.39 2.54
N THR A 21 -9.07 11.10 3.08
CA THR A 21 -8.04 10.48 3.94
C THR A 21 -8.61 9.98 5.27
N ASP A 22 -9.54 10.71 5.85
CA ASP A 22 -10.30 10.34 7.05
C ASP A 22 -11.21 9.13 6.81
N GLU A 23 -11.90 9.08 5.67
CA GLU A 23 -12.68 7.91 5.25
C GLU A 23 -11.78 6.67 5.08
N PHE A 24 -10.65 6.81 4.39
CA PHE A 24 -9.67 5.73 4.24
C PHE A 24 -9.18 5.21 5.60
N ARG A 25 -8.83 6.10 6.53
CA ARG A 25 -8.42 5.72 7.90
C ARG A 25 -9.52 4.95 8.63
N ARG A 26 -10.77 5.43 8.57
CA ARG A 26 -11.92 4.74 9.16
C ARG A 26 -12.10 3.35 8.54
N LEU A 27 -12.03 3.22 7.22
CA LEU A 27 -12.18 1.93 6.52
C LEU A 27 -11.04 0.95 6.83
N MET A 28 -9.81 1.44 7.04
CA MET A 28 -8.70 0.63 7.53
C MET A 28 -8.98 0.10 8.95
N GLU A 29 -9.43 0.97 9.86
CA GLU A 29 -9.77 0.61 11.25
C GLU A 29 -10.85 -0.48 11.32
N ILE A 30 -11.91 -0.34 10.51
CA ILE A 30 -12.99 -1.34 10.44
C ILE A 30 -12.71 -2.49 9.45
N ARG A 31 -11.45 -2.63 9.00
CA ARG A 31 -10.96 -3.72 8.12
C ARG A 31 -11.74 -3.89 6.80
N LYS A 32 -12.24 -2.79 6.24
CA LYS A 32 -12.90 -2.74 4.92
C LYS A 32 -11.93 -2.50 3.76
N ILE A 33 -10.72 -2.05 4.05
CA ILE A 33 -9.61 -2.07 3.10
C ILE A 33 -8.84 -3.37 3.28
N LYS A 34 -8.66 -4.14 2.20
CA LYS A 34 -7.76 -5.31 2.19
C LYS A 34 -6.41 -4.88 1.65
N VAL A 35 -5.33 -5.36 2.25
CA VAL A 35 -3.96 -5.06 1.82
C VAL A 35 -3.24 -6.36 1.47
N LEU A 36 -2.65 -6.40 0.28
CA LEU A 36 -1.69 -7.43 -0.13
C LEU A 36 -0.31 -6.77 -0.23
N CYS A 37 0.66 -7.30 0.50
CA CYS A 37 2.05 -6.88 0.39
C CYS A 37 2.90 -8.05 -0.10
N GLU A 38 3.60 -7.85 -1.19
CA GLU A 38 4.49 -8.82 -1.81
C GLU A 38 5.92 -8.29 -1.71
N ARG A 39 6.87 -9.17 -1.40
CA ARG A 39 8.30 -8.84 -1.36
C ARG A 39 8.94 -9.24 -2.70
N GLY A 40 9.66 -8.33 -3.32
CA GLY A 40 10.45 -8.60 -4.52
C GLY A 40 11.64 -9.52 -4.24
N THR A 41 12.05 -10.27 -5.27
CA THR A 41 13.19 -11.19 -5.23
C THR A 41 13.98 -11.09 -6.53
N GLY A 42 15.27 -11.45 -6.53
CA GLY A 42 16.10 -11.34 -7.72
C GLY A 42 16.36 -9.87 -8.05
N GLU A 43 15.98 -9.43 -9.25
CA GLU A 43 16.19 -8.04 -9.70
C GLU A 43 15.38 -7.01 -8.87
N ASP A 44 14.29 -7.45 -8.24
CA ASP A 44 13.43 -6.62 -7.39
C ASP A 44 13.77 -6.74 -5.89
N GLU A 45 14.91 -7.33 -5.53
CA GLU A 45 15.28 -7.46 -4.12
C GLU A 45 15.34 -6.09 -3.41
N GLY A 46 14.70 -6.00 -2.24
CA GLY A 46 14.56 -4.75 -1.48
C GLY A 46 13.35 -3.89 -1.87
N LEU A 47 12.63 -4.27 -2.94
CA LEU A 47 11.37 -3.65 -3.33
C LEU A 47 10.17 -4.45 -2.80
N TYR A 48 9.05 -3.74 -2.66
CA TYR A 48 7.79 -4.27 -2.17
C TYR A 48 6.66 -3.78 -3.07
N ARG A 49 5.72 -4.66 -3.38
CA ARG A 49 4.46 -4.31 -4.03
C ARG A 49 3.34 -4.33 -3.01
N ALA A 50 2.82 -3.16 -2.67
CA ALA A 50 1.62 -3.02 -1.86
C ALA A 50 0.41 -2.77 -2.75
N THR A 51 -0.63 -3.58 -2.61
CA THR A 51 -1.92 -3.37 -3.27
C THR A 51 -3.02 -3.24 -2.22
N PHE A 52 -3.73 -2.11 -2.24
CA PHE A 52 -4.89 -1.83 -1.41
C PHE A 52 -6.15 -2.05 -2.23
N TYR A 53 -7.14 -2.74 -1.67
CA TYR A 53 -8.41 -3.05 -2.33
C TYR A 53 -9.58 -2.49 -1.54
N HIS A 54 -10.49 -1.83 -2.25
CA HIS A 54 -11.77 -1.38 -1.72
C HIS A 54 -12.82 -1.42 -2.84
N GLN A 55 -13.87 -2.23 -2.67
CA GLN A 55 -14.90 -2.45 -3.69
C GLN A 55 -14.29 -2.85 -5.04
N ASP A 56 -14.60 -2.12 -6.10
CA ASP A 56 -14.12 -2.27 -7.48
C ASP A 56 -12.79 -1.53 -7.75
N ARG A 57 -12.21 -0.88 -6.73
CA ARG A 57 -11.01 -0.05 -6.85
C ARG A 57 -9.80 -0.70 -6.19
N ARG A 58 -8.63 -0.42 -6.77
CA ARG A 58 -7.32 -0.80 -6.21
C ARG A 58 -6.29 0.29 -6.39
N ALA A 59 -5.45 0.48 -5.37
CA ALA A 59 -4.26 1.32 -5.42
C ALA A 59 -3.02 0.42 -5.30
N ARG A 60 -2.05 0.58 -6.21
CA ARG A 60 -0.84 -0.25 -6.26
C ARG A 60 0.40 0.62 -6.22
N PHE A 61 1.33 0.25 -5.34
CA PHE A 61 2.61 0.94 -5.16
C PHE A 61 3.74 -0.07 -5.22
N ILE A 62 4.82 0.29 -5.93
CA ILE A 62 6.12 -0.38 -5.85
C ILE A 62 7.05 0.55 -5.09
N VAL A 63 7.47 0.13 -3.91
CA VAL A 63 8.22 0.97 -2.97
C VAL A 63 9.39 0.21 -2.38
N ASP A 64 10.40 0.93 -1.92
CA ASP A 64 11.38 0.38 -0.99
C ASP A 64 10.75 0.19 0.41
N ARG A 65 11.53 -0.34 1.36
CA ARG A 65 11.09 -0.54 2.76
C ARG A 65 10.66 0.74 3.49
N PHE A 66 11.02 1.92 2.97
CA PHE A 66 10.72 3.23 3.56
C PHE A 66 9.55 3.93 2.82
N GLY A 67 8.87 3.24 1.91
CA GLY A 67 7.74 3.82 1.17
C GLY A 67 8.13 4.68 -0.01
N ARG A 68 9.41 4.73 -0.37
CA ARG A 68 9.87 5.56 -1.48
C ARG A 68 9.60 4.85 -2.78
N ALA A 69 8.97 5.54 -3.72
CA ALA A 69 8.64 4.98 -5.03
C ALA A 69 9.91 4.48 -5.73
N ALA A 70 9.90 3.23 -6.19
CA ALA A 70 11.06 2.59 -6.79
C ALA A 70 11.34 3.06 -8.23
N ARG A 71 10.30 3.54 -8.95
CA ARG A 71 10.37 4.15 -10.28
C ARG A 71 9.00 4.71 -10.70
N ALA A 72 9.01 5.73 -11.55
CA ALA A 72 7.86 6.19 -12.33
C ALA A 72 7.71 5.37 -13.61
#